data_AF-A0A285S9Q6-F1
#
_entry.id   AF-A0A285S9Q6-F1
#
_cell.length_a   1.000
_cell.length_b   1.000
_cell.length_c   1.000
_cell.angle_alpha   90.00
_cell.angle_beta   90.00
_cell.angle_gamma   90.00
#
_symmetry.space_group_name_H-M   'P 1'
#
loop_
_entity.id
_entity.type
_entity.pdbx_description
1 polymer ?
#
loop_
_entity_poly.entity_id
_entity_poly.type
_entity_poly.pdbx_seq_one_letter_code
_entity_poly.pdbx_strand_id
1 'polypeptide(L)'
;MTEAPVSRSPRPRAIDGAGARIAALAIAAGLAGAMVWIGKVGFAGVAMTPFESSGTVSAGMTSSGNPQLDACLAERVGAVDKMREEGLVDAARYDTFRSRAVSYCESQFPAQ
;
A
#
# COMPACT_ATOMS: atom_id res chain seq x y z
N MET A 1 26.17 -9.45 -50.31
CA MET A 1 25.70 -9.38 -48.92
C MET A 1 24.54 -10.36 -48.83
N THR A 2 24.76 -11.51 -48.21
CA THR A 2 23.81 -12.64 -48.23
C THR A 2 23.20 -12.75 -46.85
N GLU A 3 21.91 -12.44 -46.70
CA GLU A 3 21.18 -12.58 -45.44
C GLU A 3 21.02 -14.07 -45.08
N ALA A 4 21.34 -14.39 -43.83
CA ALA A 4 21.14 -15.73 -43.28
C ALA A 4 19.65 -15.98 -42.97
N PRO A 5 19.12 -17.20 -43.20
CA PRO A 5 17.74 -17.51 -42.87
C PRO A 5 17.54 -17.55 -41.34
N VAL A 6 16.60 -16.72 -40.84
CA VAL A 6 16.14 -16.74 -39.45
C VAL A 6 15.41 -18.07 -39.18
N SER A 7 16.08 -18.97 -38.47
CA SER A 7 15.48 -20.21 -37.96
C SER A 7 14.56 -19.91 -36.77
N ARG A 8 13.24 -19.92 -36.98
CA ARG A 8 12.27 -19.88 -35.87
C ARG A 8 12.14 -21.28 -35.26
N SER A 9 12.49 -21.40 -33.98
CA SER A 9 12.28 -22.64 -33.23
C SER A 9 10.79 -23.02 -33.21
N PRO A 10 10.44 -24.31 -33.39
CA PRO A 10 9.06 -24.77 -33.26
C PRO A 10 8.55 -24.47 -31.84
N ARG A 11 7.47 -23.70 -31.71
CA ARG A 11 6.83 -23.53 -30.40
C ARG A 11 6.31 -24.90 -29.96
N PRO A 12 6.64 -25.38 -28.74
CA PRO A 12 6.19 -26.68 -28.28
C PRO A 12 4.66 -26.67 -28.15
N ARG A 13 3.98 -27.44 -29.00
CA ARG A 13 2.51 -27.65 -29.00
C ARG A 13 1.97 -28.16 -27.65
N ALA A 14 2.84 -28.62 -26.76
CA ALA A 14 2.49 -29.10 -25.43
C ALA A 14 1.87 -28.01 -24.52
N ILE A 15 2.20 -26.73 -24.76
CA ILE A 15 1.71 -25.61 -23.93
C ILE A 15 0.27 -25.20 -24.30
N ASP A 16 -0.20 -25.54 -25.51
CA ASP A 16 -1.53 -25.19 -26.03
C ASP A 16 -2.56 -26.34 -25.92
N GLY A 17 -2.29 -27.35 -25.08
CA GLY A 17 -3.20 -28.48 -24.87
C GLY A 17 -4.46 -28.08 -24.09
N ALA A 18 -5.57 -28.80 -24.30
CA ALA A 18 -6.82 -28.60 -23.55
C ALA A 18 -6.59 -28.69 -22.02
N GLY A 19 -5.72 -29.61 -21.58
CA GLY A 19 -5.32 -29.72 -20.17
C GLY A 19 -4.56 -28.49 -19.66
N ALA A 20 -3.68 -27.89 -20.48
CA ALA A 20 -2.97 -26.67 -20.13
C ALA A 20 -3.93 -25.47 -20.00
N ARG A 21 -4.98 -25.41 -20.83
CA ARG A 21 -6.03 -24.39 -20.71
C ARG A 21 -6.83 -24.54 -19.42
N ILE A 22 -7.18 -25.77 -19.03
CA ILE A 22 -7.89 -26.03 -17.78
C ILE A 22 -7.00 -25.66 -16.58
N ALA A 23 -5.72 -26.03 -16.60
CA ALA A 23 -4.77 -25.65 -15.55
C ALA A 23 -4.62 -24.13 -15.43
N ALA A 24 -4.51 -23.41 -16.56
CA ALA A 24 -4.45 -21.95 -16.58
C ALA A 24 -5.73 -21.32 -16.01
N LEU A 25 -6.91 -21.85 -16.35
CA LEU A 25 -8.18 -21.38 -15.79
C LEU A 25 -8.28 -21.64 -14.28
N ALA A 26 -7.81 -22.80 -13.80
CA ALA A 26 -7.81 -23.12 -12.38
C ALA A 26 -6.89 -22.17 -11.60
N ILE A 27 -5.71 -21.86 -12.14
CA ILE A 27 -4.78 -20.89 -11.54
C ILE A 27 -5.39 -19.49 -11.53
N ALA A 28 -5.98 -19.05 -12.64
CA ALA A 28 -6.63 -17.75 -12.73
C ALA A 28 -7.80 -17.63 -11.72
N ALA A 29 -8.63 -18.67 -11.61
CA ALA A 29 -9.70 -18.73 -10.63
C ALA A 29 -9.17 -18.73 -9.18
N GLY A 30 -8.07 -19.44 -8.91
CA GLY A 30 -7.41 -19.44 -7.61
C GLY A 30 -6.88 -18.06 -7.23
N LEU A 31 -6.26 -17.35 -8.17
CA LEU A 31 -5.78 -15.98 -7.96
C LEU A 31 -6.93 -15.00 -7.72
N ALA A 32 -8.00 -15.08 -8.51
CA ALA A 32 -9.20 -14.27 -8.31
C ALA A 32 -9.84 -14.56 -6.94
N GLY A 33 -9.92 -15.84 -6.55
CA GLY A 33 -10.40 -16.26 -5.24
C GLY A 33 -9.53 -15.72 -4.10
N ALA A 34 -8.20 -15.75 -4.26
CA ALA A 34 -7.26 -15.20 -3.28
C ALA A 34 -7.42 -13.67 -3.14
N MET A 35 -7.59 -12.93 -4.25
CA MET A 35 -7.86 -11.48 -4.21
C MET A 35 -9.17 -11.17 -3.47
N VAL A 36 -10.23 -11.93 -3.74
CA VAL A 36 -11.53 -11.79 -3.04
C VAL A 36 -11.39 -12.15 -1.55
N TRP A 37 -10.63 -13.20 -1.23
CA TRP A 37 -10.38 -13.61 0.15
C TRP A 37 -9.59 -12.56 0.93
N ILE A 38 -8.50 -12.06 0.35
CA ILE A 38 -7.71 -10.94 0.89
C ILE A 38 -8.60 -9.71 1.06
N GLY A 39 -9.50 -9.44 0.11
CA GLY A 39 -10.45 -8.37 0.26
C GLY A 39 -11.41 -8.60 1.42
N LYS A 40 -11.88 -9.82 1.62
CA LYS A 40 -12.79 -10.18 2.71
C LYS A 40 -12.11 -10.11 4.09
N VAL A 41 -10.84 -10.49 4.22
CA VAL A 41 -10.10 -10.43 5.50
C VAL A 41 -9.41 -9.08 5.74
N GLY A 42 -8.98 -8.39 4.68
CA GLY A 42 -8.26 -7.11 4.74
C GLY A 42 -9.17 -5.88 4.72
N PHE A 43 -10.36 -5.94 4.11
CA PHE A 43 -11.31 -4.82 4.10
C PHE A 43 -12.43 -4.92 5.14
N ALA A 44 -12.60 -6.04 5.86
CA ALA A 44 -13.51 -6.05 7.01
C ALA A 44 -13.08 -5.05 8.09
N GLY A 45 -11.78 -4.74 8.18
CA GLY A 45 -11.25 -3.68 9.04
C GLY A 45 -11.13 -2.29 8.39
N VAL A 46 -11.00 -2.20 7.05
CA VAL A 46 -10.73 -0.93 6.33
C VAL A 46 -11.98 -0.33 5.67
N ALA A 47 -12.98 -1.14 5.29
CA ALA A 47 -14.22 -0.66 4.67
C ALA A 47 -15.35 -0.37 5.67
N MET A 48 -15.24 -0.84 6.93
CA MET A 48 -16.14 -0.46 8.03
C MET A 48 -15.59 0.64 8.93
N THR A 49 -14.35 1.05 8.74
CA THR A 49 -13.93 2.38 9.16
C THR A 49 -14.22 3.31 7.99
N PRO A 50 -15.28 4.15 8.02
CA PRO A 50 -15.12 5.44 7.39
C PRO A 50 -13.77 6.00 7.85
N PHE A 51 -13.09 6.74 6.99
CA PHE A 51 -11.98 7.62 7.36
C PHE A 51 -12.49 8.74 8.31
N GLU A 52 -13.19 8.37 9.37
CA GLU A 52 -13.72 9.19 10.43
C GLU A 52 -13.21 8.62 11.76
N SER A 53 -12.36 9.39 12.41
CA SER A 53 -12.19 9.37 13.86
C SER A 53 -11.48 8.15 14.47
N SER A 54 -10.21 7.96 14.13
CA SER A 54 -9.23 7.74 15.21
C SER A 54 -8.89 9.09 15.83
N GLY A 55 -9.91 9.69 16.45
CA GLY A 55 -9.83 10.87 17.30
C GLY A 55 -9.22 10.56 18.66
N THR A 56 -8.22 9.69 18.73
CA THR A 56 -7.19 9.79 19.76
C THR A 56 -6.13 10.72 19.20
N VAL A 57 -6.44 12.02 19.24
CA VAL A 57 -5.40 13.03 19.32
C VAL A 57 -4.42 12.55 20.39
N SER A 58 -3.22 12.18 19.94
CA SER A 58 -2.14 11.80 20.83
C SER A 58 -2.01 12.92 21.85
N ALA A 59 -2.23 12.61 23.13
CA ALA A 59 -2.39 13.56 24.24
C ALA A 59 -1.11 14.34 24.60
N GLY A 60 -0.24 14.58 23.62
CA GLY A 60 0.98 15.36 23.69
C GLY A 60 1.25 16.23 22.47
N MET A 61 0.34 16.33 21.49
CA MET A 61 0.50 17.29 20.39
C MET A 61 0.03 18.67 20.87
N THR A 62 0.98 19.55 21.20
CA THR A 62 0.69 20.96 21.45
C THR A 62 0.08 21.55 20.18
N SER A 63 -1.14 22.10 20.28
CA SER A 63 -1.82 22.71 19.13
C SER A 63 -0.91 23.76 18.51
N SER A 64 -0.72 23.67 17.20
CA SER A 64 0.09 24.60 16.43
C SER A 64 -0.58 25.97 16.23
N GLY A 65 -1.79 26.16 16.79
CA GLY A 65 -2.62 27.34 16.53
C GLY A 65 -3.32 27.31 15.17
N ASN A 66 -3.00 26.33 14.32
CA ASN A 66 -3.62 26.11 13.01
C ASN A 66 -4.34 24.74 13.00
N PRO A 67 -5.68 24.70 12.93
CA PRO A 67 -6.43 23.44 12.96
C PRO A 67 -6.19 22.56 11.74
N GLN A 68 -5.82 23.12 10.58
CA GLN A 68 -5.47 22.34 9.40
C GLN A 68 -4.09 21.69 9.52
N LEU A 69 -3.13 22.38 10.14
CA LEU A 69 -1.81 21.83 10.44
C LEU A 69 -1.92 20.70 11.48
N ASP A 70 -2.71 20.91 12.54
CA ASP A 70 -2.95 19.88 13.57
C ASP A 70 -3.61 18.63 12.98
N ALA A 71 -4.57 18.80 12.06
CA ALA A 71 -5.21 17.69 11.35
C ALA A 71 -4.21 16.93 10.45
N CYS A 72 -3.37 17.64 9.68
CA CYS A 72 -2.34 17.03 8.84
C CYS A 72 -1.33 16.23 9.66
N LEU A 73 -0.88 16.79 10.79
CA LEU A 73 0.06 16.14 11.68
C LEU A 73 -0.57 14.90 12.32
N ALA A 74 -1.80 14.99 12.82
CA ALA A 74 -2.52 13.86 13.39
C ALA A 74 -2.67 12.70 12.39
N GLU A 75 -2.99 13.00 11.13
CA GLU A 75 -3.12 11.98 10.09
C GLU A 75 -1.75 11.37 9.72
N ARG A 76 -0.77 12.21 9.34
CA ARG A 76 0.50 11.75 8.77
C ARG A 76 1.44 11.18 9.80
N VAL A 77 1.59 11.83 10.96
CA VAL A 77 2.44 11.34 12.05
C VAL A 77 1.78 10.14 12.71
N GLY A 78 0.46 10.17 12.91
CA GLY A 78 -0.31 9.03 13.44
C GLY A 78 -0.19 7.78 12.57
N ALA A 79 -0.18 7.92 11.24
CA ALA A 79 0.07 6.78 10.34
C ALA A 79 1.48 6.20 10.51
N VAL A 80 2.52 7.04 10.69
CA VAL A 80 3.90 6.59 10.91
C VAL A 80 4.05 5.92 12.29
N ASP A 81 3.38 6.44 13.31
CA ASP A 81 3.32 5.83 14.65
C ASP A 81 2.71 4.44 14.58
N LYS A 82 1.59 4.29 13.87
CA LYS A 82 0.93 2.99 13.67
C LYS A 82 1.83 2.00 12.93
N MET A 83 2.56 2.45 11.90
CA MET A 83 3.52 1.58 11.20
C MET A 83 4.68 1.11 12.09
N ARG A 84 5.10 1.93 13.06
CA ARG A 84 6.08 1.51 14.07
C ARG A 84 5.49 0.47 15.02
N GLU A 85 4.26 0.67 15.49
CA GLU A 85 3.56 -0.28 16.37
C GLU A 85 3.31 -1.63 15.69
N GLU A 86 3.00 -1.63 14.40
CA GLU A 86 2.84 -2.83 13.56
C GLU A 86 4.17 -3.47 13.16
N GLY A 87 5.31 -2.89 13.53
CA GLY A 87 6.65 -3.41 13.22
C GLY A 87 7.05 -3.28 11.75
N LEU A 88 6.32 -2.49 10.95
CA LEU A 88 6.61 -2.22 9.55
C LEU A 88 7.82 -1.29 9.38
N VAL A 89 8.13 -0.50 10.39
CA VAL A 89 9.17 0.53 10.38
C VAL A 89 10.05 0.38 11.62
N ASP A 90 11.35 0.23 11.42
CA ASP A 90 12.34 0.21 12.50
C ASP A 90 12.55 1.61 13.11
N ALA A 91 13.16 1.67 14.31
CA ALA A 91 13.37 2.93 15.02
C ALA A 91 14.21 3.95 14.22
N ALA A 92 15.18 3.50 13.41
CA ALA A 92 16.03 4.39 12.63
C ALA A 92 15.26 5.04 11.47
N ARG A 93 14.30 4.31 10.89
CA ARG A 93 13.42 4.79 9.82
C ARG A 93 12.27 5.63 10.35
N TYR A 94 11.78 5.31 11.55
CA TYR A 94 10.68 6.01 12.20
C TYR A 94 10.95 7.51 12.34
N ASP A 95 12.11 7.91 12.86
CA ASP A 95 12.45 9.32 13.04
C ASP A 95 12.53 10.06 11.70
N THR A 96 13.06 9.40 10.66
CA THR A 96 13.12 9.96 9.31
C THR A 96 11.73 10.18 8.72
N PHE A 97 10.82 9.22 8.88
CA PHE A 97 9.45 9.33 8.38
C PHE A 97 8.65 10.36 9.14
N ARG A 98 8.79 10.40 10.47
CA ARG A 98 8.15 11.38 11.33
C ARG A 98 8.60 12.80 10.99
N SER A 99 9.90 13.03 10.87
CA SER A 99 10.45 14.33 10.49
C SER A 99 9.94 14.81 9.14
N ARG A 100 9.90 13.92 8.13
CA ARG A 100 9.36 14.26 6.80
C ARG A 100 7.87 14.58 6.82
N ALA A 101 7.09 13.86 7.62
CA ALA A 101 5.67 14.11 7.78
C ALA A 101 5.42 15.49 8.40
N VAL A 102 6.19 15.86 9.43
CA VAL A 102 6.13 17.19 10.05
C VAL A 102 6.48 18.27 9.05
N SER A 103 7.65 18.18 8.40
CA SER A 103 8.08 19.20 7.42
C SER A 103 7.11 19.35 6.24
N TYR A 104 6.49 18.25 5.80
CA TYR A 104 5.46 18.32 4.77
C TYR A 104 4.24 19.11 5.24
N CYS A 105 3.72 18.80 6.43
CA CYS A 105 2.55 19.48 6.96
C CYS A 105 2.83 20.97 7.23
N GLU A 106 3.99 21.31 7.80
CA GLU A 106 4.40 22.71 8.01
C GLU A 106 4.57 23.49 6.69
N SER A 107 5.04 22.83 5.62
CA SER A 107 5.18 23.45 4.30
C SER A 107 3.84 23.71 3.60
N GLN A 108 2.85 22.84 3.82
CA GLN A 108 1.51 22.93 3.23
C GLN A 108 0.59 23.85 4.03
N PHE A 109 0.75 23.86 5.35
CA PHE A 109 -0.04 24.64 6.28
C PHE A 109 0.91 25.43 7.19
N PRO A 110 1.33 26.63 6.76
CA PRO A 110 2.19 27.46 7.59
C PRO A 110 1.50 27.80 8.92
N ALA A 111 2.32 27.95 9.97
CA ALA A 111 1.87 28.47 11.25
C ALA A 111 1.32 29.90 11.07
N GLN A 112 0.20 30.18 11.73
CA GLN A 112 -0.52 31.46 11.65
C GLN A 112 -0.11 32.37 12.80
#